data_AF-A0AAD7A0Y2-F1
#
_entry.id   AF-A0AAD7A0Y2-F1
#
_cell.length_a   1.000
_cell.length_b   1.000
_cell.length_c   1.000
_cell.angle_alpha   90.00
_cell.angle_beta   90.00
_cell.angle_gamma   90.00
#
_symmetry.space_group_name_H-M   'P 1'
#
loop_
_entity.id
_entity.type
_entity.pdbx_description
1 polymer ?
#
loop_
_entity_poly.entity_id
_entity_poly.type
_entity_poly.pdbx_seq_one_letter_code
_entity_poly.pdbx_strand_id
1 'polypeptide(L)'
;MSVDGSSTSPEPDANNRGPLADILNLTQQLTPSKSPGRVRQIRLDIQAWANEADEDLSAKNRHITDLEHQAIPQGRPCKRRRRFDRAKDADESVPNPVTLEEWTRKSGRRFVLDEALFFRDPVAIWEVEEDVTFDVERQLRYLLAMLPSDTRPLRKECWIMGAFLDGMDNQQSFFSHRLQGPSLPNIVEDTKPFTTSRSRFDAFAGLIGHQPANDSSEAFYSPFKAEILYDVYNGSLDVDHIFKGPVLLKIHASLIRGPNSARGLFEGRSKRPQAKCIEKIYHITCTSLGAIANAAALAIWLYSPDTQLVECGDETGIDYQKCYVQYVTQIRKGLRQEKEWATNLLKHWDSILFPHSEDTLAPSLAANAEAEEDEINEAQDAFENAPTTSVD
;
A
#
# COMPACT_ATOMS: atom_id res chain seq x y z
N MET A 1 31.06 -66.52 43.38
CA MET A 1 31.50 -65.43 42.49
C MET A 1 30.29 -64.53 42.27
N SER A 2 30.17 -63.50 43.10
CA SER A 2 29.10 -62.51 43.04
C SER A 2 29.58 -61.36 42.17
N VAL A 3 28.78 -60.99 41.17
CA VAL A 3 29.04 -59.82 40.31
C VAL A 3 27.93 -58.83 40.62
N ASP A 4 28.25 -57.84 41.46
CA ASP A 4 27.41 -56.68 41.73
C ASP A 4 27.56 -55.68 40.58
N GLY A 5 26.49 -55.51 39.81
CA GLY A 5 26.35 -54.46 38.79
C GLY A 5 25.69 -53.23 39.39
N SER A 6 26.51 -52.28 39.85
CA SER A 6 26.07 -50.93 40.26
C SER A 6 25.78 -50.08 39.01
N SER A 7 24.50 -49.82 38.77
CA SER A 7 23.99 -48.90 37.76
C SER A 7 23.78 -47.52 38.40
N THR A 8 24.74 -46.62 38.27
CA THR A 8 24.59 -45.21 38.61
C THR A 8 23.91 -44.46 37.45
N SER A 9 22.66 -44.05 37.66
CA SER A 9 21.97 -43.10 36.78
C SER A 9 22.67 -41.74 36.81
N PRO A 10 22.81 -41.04 35.67
CA PRO A 10 23.44 -39.72 35.64
C PRO A 10 22.55 -38.70 36.36
N GLU A 11 23.17 -37.89 37.22
CA GLU A 11 22.54 -36.71 37.80
C GLU A 11 22.09 -35.75 36.69
N PRO A 12 20.86 -35.19 36.74
CA PRO A 12 20.41 -34.20 35.79
C PRO A 12 21.21 -32.91 35.94
N ASP A 13 21.83 -32.46 34.85
CA ASP A 13 22.58 -31.21 34.76
C ASP A 13 21.75 -30.02 35.28
N ALA A 14 22.14 -29.50 36.45
CA ALA A 14 21.44 -28.40 37.12
C ALA A 14 21.47 -27.06 36.35
N ASN A 15 22.25 -26.97 35.27
CA ASN A 15 22.44 -25.78 34.46
C ASN A 15 21.54 -25.68 33.22
N ASN A 16 20.65 -26.66 32.97
CA ASN A 16 19.75 -26.62 31.82
C ASN A 16 18.30 -26.32 32.23
N ARG A 17 18.09 -25.29 33.05
CA ARG A 17 16.75 -24.76 33.31
C ARG A 17 16.35 -23.88 32.14
N GLY A 18 15.52 -24.44 31.25
CA GLY A 18 14.97 -23.68 30.13
C GLY A 18 14.07 -22.53 30.58
N PRO A 19 13.92 -21.47 29.77
CA PRO A 19 13.19 -20.25 30.10
C PRO A 19 11.74 -20.47 30.57
N LEU A 20 11.10 -21.56 30.12
CA LEU A 20 9.75 -21.95 30.56
C LEU A 20 9.65 -22.32 32.05
N ALA A 21 10.72 -22.87 32.64
CA ALA A 21 10.74 -23.25 34.06
C ALA A 21 10.75 -22.02 34.98
N ASP A 22 11.35 -20.92 34.53
CA ASP A 22 11.43 -19.68 35.29
C ASP A 22 10.11 -18.90 35.20
N ILE A 23 9.42 -18.91 34.05
CA ILE A 23 8.08 -18.35 33.89
C ILE A 23 7.08 -19.08 34.80
N LEU A 24 7.10 -20.42 34.80
CA LEU A 24 6.22 -21.22 35.66
C LEU A 24 6.46 -20.92 37.14
N ASN A 25 7.72 -20.74 37.56
CA ASN A 25 8.05 -20.34 38.93
C ASN A 25 7.58 -18.92 39.27
N LEU A 26 7.73 -17.95 38.35
CA LEU A 26 7.26 -16.57 38.56
C LEU A 26 5.72 -16.50 38.60
N THR A 27 5.04 -17.31 37.80
CA THR A 27 3.58 -17.36 37.73
C THR A 27 2.99 -18.06 38.95
N GLN A 28 3.62 -19.14 39.43
CA GLN A 28 3.25 -19.79 40.69
C GLN A 28 3.44 -18.88 41.91
N GLN A 29 4.29 -17.86 41.80
CA GLN A 29 4.51 -16.88 42.85
C GLN A 29 3.42 -15.79 42.94
N LEU A 30 2.44 -15.74 42.02
CA LEU A 30 1.30 -14.82 42.01
C LEU A 30 0.11 -15.33 42.85
N THR A 31 0.36 -15.88 44.04
CA THR A 31 -0.72 -16.28 44.96
C THR A 31 -1.37 -15.06 45.64
N PRO A 32 -2.69 -15.08 45.94
CA PRO A 32 -3.43 -13.95 46.54
C PRO A 32 -2.93 -13.49 47.92
N SER A 33 -2.04 -14.25 48.56
CA SER A 33 -1.50 -13.99 49.90
C SER A 33 -0.37 -12.95 49.95
N LYS A 34 0.10 -12.44 48.80
CA LYS A 34 1.24 -11.49 48.76
C LYS A 34 0.79 -10.03 48.77
N SER A 35 1.63 -9.17 49.36
CA SER A 35 1.35 -7.73 49.43
C SER A 35 1.27 -7.09 48.03
N PRO A 36 0.42 -6.06 47.84
CA PRO A 36 0.26 -5.40 46.54
C PRO A 36 1.57 -4.89 45.92
N GLY A 37 2.51 -4.42 46.76
CA GLY A 37 3.83 -3.99 46.30
C GLY A 37 4.65 -5.12 45.68
N ARG A 38 4.55 -6.34 46.22
CA ARG A 38 5.27 -7.51 45.69
C ARG A 38 4.66 -8.00 44.38
N VAL A 39 3.33 -7.93 44.23
CA VAL A 39 2.66 -8.25 42.96
C VAL A 39 3.07 -7.26 41.87
N ARG A 40 3.18 -5.97 42.19
CA ARG A 40 3.67 -4.95 41.25
C ARG A 40 5.11 -5.21 40.81
N GLN A 41 5.99 -5.58 41.74
CA GLN A 41 7.38 -5.90 41.40
C GLN A 41 7.46 -7.11 40.47
N ILE A 42 6.75 -8.21 40.78
CA ILE A 42 6.71 -9.41 39.94
C ILE A 42 6.22 -9.09 38.52
N ARG A 43 5.22 -8.20 38.37
CA ARG A 43 4.77 -7.75 37.04
C ARG A 43 5.85 -6.98 36.27
N LEU A 44 6.59 -6.10 36.95
CA LEU A 44 7.70 -5.37 36.33
C LEU A 44 8.81 -6.33 35.88
N ASP A 45 9.12 -7.33 36.70
CA ASP A 45 10.13 -8.33 36.39
C ASP A 45 9.71 -9.21 35.19
N ILE A 46 8.43 -9.62 35.13
CA ILE A 46 7.87 -10.35 33.97
C ILE A 46 7.93 -9.49 32.70
N GLN A 47 7.59 -8.20 32.80
CA GLN A 47 7.65 -7.29 31.65
C GLN A 47 9.08 -7.05 31.16
N ALA A 48 10.03 -6.86 32.08
CA ALA A 48 11.44 -6.70 31.74
C ALA A 48 11.99 -7.94 31.02
N TRP A 49 11.63 -9.13 31.52
CA TRP A 49 11.99 -10.39 30.91
C TRP A 49 11.37 -10.57 29.51
N ALA A 50 10.10 -10.20 29.34
CA ALA A 50 9.44 -10.23 28.02
C ALA A 50 10.14 -9.32 27.01
N ASN A 51 10.53 -8.11 27.44
CA ASN A 51 11.27 -7.19 26.57
C ASN A 51 12.66 -7.74 26.19
N GLU A 52 13.38 -8.37 27.13
CA GLU A 52 14.68 -8.99 26.87
C GLU A 52 14.56 -10.17 25.88
N ALA A 53 13.50 -10.98 26.02
CA ALA A 53 13.22 -12.07 25.09
C ALA A 53 12.90 -11.56 23.67
N ASP A 54 12.15 -10.46 23.55
CA ASP A 54 11.86 -9.81 22.26
C ASP A 54 13.14 -9.23 21.62
N GLU A 55 14.04 -8.64 22.41
CA GLU A 55 15.33 -8.15 21.92
C GLU A 55 16.21 -9.29 21.41
N ASP A 56 16.29 -10.41 22.14
CA ASP A 56 17.04 -11.60 21.72
C ASP A 56 16.44 -12.26 20.47
N LEU A 57 15.11 -12.31 20.36
CA LEU A 57 14.42 -12.80 19.16
C LEU A 57 14.66 -11.88 17.95
N SER A 58 14.65 -10.56 18.16
CA SER A 58 15.01 -9.58 17.12
C SER A 58 16.47 -9.75 16.68
N ALA A 59 17.39 -9.96 17.62
CA ALA A 59 18.81 -10.20 17.32
C ALA A 59 19.02 -11.50 16.53
N LYS A 60 18.33 -12.57 16.91
CA LYS A 60 18.34 -13.86 16.19
C LYS A 60 17.76 -13.73 14.78
N ASN A 61 16.65 -13.00 14.61
CA ASN A 61 16.08 -12.76 13.29
C ASN A 61 17.04 -11.97 12.39
N ARG A 62 17.70 -10.93 12.91
CA ARG A 62 18.75 -10.22 12.15
C ARG A 62 19.89 -11.16 11.76
N HIS A 63 20.32 -12.03 12.68
CA HIS A 63 21.37 -13.01 12.38
C HIS A 63 20.93 -14.03 11.32
N ILE A 64 19.69 -14.51 11.36
CA ILE A 64 19.12 -15.38 10.32
C ILE A 64 19.11 -14.66 8.98
N THR A 65 18.64 -13.41 8.92
CA THR A 65 18.66 -12.60 7.69
C THR A 65 20.09 -12.42 7.17
N ASP A 66 21.06 -12.13 8.04
CA ASP A 66 22.47 -12.02 7.65
C ASP A 66 23.04 -13.35 7.12
N LEU A 67 22.66 -14.48 7.73
CA LEU A 67 23.04 -15.80 7.27
C LEU A 67 22.37 -16.17 5.95
N GLU A 68 21.11 -15.80 5.74
CA GLU A 68 20.40 -15.96 4.46
C GLU A 68 21.09 -15.13 3.37
N HIS A 69 21.47 -13.89 3.66
CA HIS A 69 22.27 -13.07 2.74
C HIS A 69 23.65 -13.67 2.42
N GLN A 70 24.25 -14.41 3.36
CA GLN A 70 25.52 -15.13 3.15
C GLN A 70 25.35 -16.48 2.45
N ALA A 71 24.22 -17.17 2.69
CA ALA A 71 23.94 -18.52 2.21
C ALA A 71 23.35 -18.54 0.79
N ILE A 72 22.78 -17.43 0.32
CA ILE A 72 22.57 -17.22 -1.12
C ILE A 72 23.95 -17.40 -1.76
N PRO A 73 24.16 -18.49 -2.55
CA PRO A 73 25.43 -18.70 -3.21
C PRO A 73 25.73 -17.43 -3.96
N GLN A 74 26.91 -16.85 -3.74
CA GLN A 74 27.40 -15.77 -4.57
C GLN A 74 27.51 -16.33 -5.98
N GLY A 75 26.38 -16.31 -6.70
CA GLY A 75 26.28 -16.66 -8.10
C GLY A 75 27.38 -15.88 -8.76
N ARG A 76 28.22 -16.60 -9.53
CA ARG A 76 29.40 -16.09 -10.25
C ARG A 76 29.32 -14.58 -10.36
N PRO A 77 30.23 -13.80 -9.75
CA PRO A 77 30.09 -12.35 -9.59
C PRO A 77 29.51 -11.81 -10.88
N CYS A 78 28.23 -11.44 -10.84
CA CYS A 78 27.49 -11.05 -12.03
C CYS A 78 28.30 -9.89 -12.59
N LYS A 79 29.08 -10.17 -13.67
CA LYS A 79 30.28 -9.42 -14.08
C LYS A 79 30.05 -7.99 -13.70
N ARG A 80 30.67 -7.54 -12.59
CA ARG A 80 30.40 -6.28 -11.90
C ARG A 80 30.01 -5.30 -12.98
N ARG A 81 28.67 -5.07 -13.15
CA ARG A 81 28.12 -4.41 -14.35
C ARG A 81 29.06 -3.25 -14.54
N ARG A 82 29.85 -3.24 -15.63
CA ARG A 82 30.62 -2.03 -15.96
C ARG A 82 29.55 -0.97 -15.80
N ARG A 83 29.72 -0.04 -14.84
CA ARG A 83 28.93 1.18 -14.87
C ARG A 83 29.34 1.74 -16.21
N PHE A 84 28.53 1.41 -17.22
CA PHE A 84 28.59 2.01 -18.51
C PHE A 84 28.58 3.47 -18.13
N ASP A 85 29.66 4.17 -18.47
CA ASP A 85 29.72 5.58 -18.23
C ASP A 85 28.77 6.14 -19.29
N ARG A 86 27.45 5.98 -19.05
CA ARG A 86 26.39 6.13 -20.06
C ARG A 86 26.39 7.54 -20.64
N ALA A 87 26.96 8.49 -19.91
CA ALA A 87 27.21 9.84 -20.37
C ALA A 87 28.32 9.93 -21.44
N LYS A 88 29.28 9.01 -21.47
CA LYS A 88 30.38 8.96 -22.44
C LYS A 88 30.09 8.08 -23.66
N ASP A 89 29.25 7.07 -23.49
CA ASP A 89 28.96 6.09 -24.53
C ASP A 89 27.59 6.32 -25.22
N ALA A 90 26.84 7.34 -24.83
CA ALA A 90 25.60 7.72 -25.51
C ALA A 90 25.89 8.51 -26.78
N ASP A 91 25.23 8.13 -27.87
CA ASP A 91 25.17 8.91 -29.10
C ASP A 91 24.60 10.31 -28.79
N GLU A 92 25.19 11.38 -29.33
CA GLU A 92 24.78 12.77 -29.07
C GLU A 92 23.33 13.04 -29.46
N SER A 93 22.74 12.18 -30.31
CA SER A 93 21.32 12.24 -30.69
C SER A 93 20.35 11.58 -29.70
N VAL A 94 20.84 10.83 -28.70
CA VAL A 94 19.99 10.15 -27.71
C VAL A 94 19.92 11.00 -26.43
N PRO A 95 18.72 11.33 -25.92
CA PRO A 95 18.60 12.07 -24.67
C PRO A 95 19.39 11.38 -23.55
N ASN A 96 20.12 12.16 -22.76
CA ASN A 96 21.02 11.64 -21.72
C ASN A 96 20.34 10.50 -20.92
N PRO A 97 20.84 9.25 -20.99
CA PRO A 97 20.20 8.10 -20.35
C PRO A 97 19.97 8.28 -18.85
N VAL A 98 20.83 9.06 -18.18
CA VAL A 98 20.67 9.40 -16.75
C VAL A 98 19.42 10.25 -16.53
N THR A 99 19.19 11.23 -17.40
CA THR A 99 18.00 12.09 -17.35
C THR A 99 16.73 11.30 -17.66
N LEU A 100 16.77 10.42 -18.66
CA LEU A 100 15.64 9.55 -18.99
C LEU A 100 15.29 8.59 -17.84
N GLU A 101 16.31 8.03 -17.16
CA GLU A 101 16.11 7.17 -16.00
C GLU A 101 15.48 7.92 -14.83
N GLU A 102 15.95 9.14 -14.55
CA GLU A 102 15.35 10.00 -13.51
C GLU A 102 13.90 10.36 -13.84
N TRP A 103 13.60 10.67 -15.10
CA TRP A 103 12.25 10.96 -15.55
C TRP A 103 11.34 9.74 -15.46
N THR A 104 11.84 8.56 -15.84
CA THR A 104 11.11 7.29 -15.72
C THR A 104 10.79 6.97 -14.27
N ARG A 105 11.76 7.13 -13.36
CA ARG A 105 11.55 6.99 -11.91
C ARG A 105 10.54 8.00 -11.38
N LYS A 106 10.58 9.23 -11.88
CA LYS A 106 9.60 10.28 -11.57
C LYS A 106 8.19 9.89 -12.05
N SER A 107 8.06 9.28 -13.22
CA SER A 107 6.80 8.75 -13.74
C SER A 107 6.26 7.60 -12.88
N GLY A 108 7.12 6.68 -12.42
CA GLY A 108 6.72 5.62 -11.47
C GLY A 108 6.16 6.17 -10.16
N ARG A 109 6.80 7.21 -9.61
CA ARG A 109 6.28 7.89 -8.41
C ARG A 109 4.93 8.54 -8.65
N ARG A 110 4.73 9.17 -9.81
CA ARG A 110 3.45 9.78 -10.17
C ARG A 110 2.36 8.73 -10.40
N PHE A 111 2.69 7.62 -11.03
CA PHE A 111 1.77 6.50 -11.25
C PHE A 111 1.17 5.99 -9.94
N VAL A 112 1.98 5.87 -8.87
CA VAL A 112 1.51 5.48 -7.54
C VAL A 112 0.58 6.52 -6.90
N LEU A 113 0.74 7.80 -7.21
CA LEU A 113 -0.15 8.85 -6.70
C LEU A 113 -1.51 8.85 -7.42
N ASP A 114 -1.47 8.78 -8.76
CA ASP A 114 -2.62 9.11 -9.60
C ASP A 114 -3.37 7.88 -10.12
N GLU A 115 -2.70 6.73 -10.29
CA GLU A 115 -3.20 5.64 -11.16
C GLU A 115 -3.27 4.24 -10.55
N ALA A 116 -2.30 3.79 -9.75
CA ALA A 116 -2.44 2.53 -9.01
C ALA A 116 -1.44 2.39 -7.86
N LEU A 117 -1.91 1.86 -6.73
CA LEU A 117 -1.07 1.64 -5.56
C LEU A 117 0.01 0.58 -5.82
N PHE A 118 -0.34 -0.53 -6.47
CA PHE A 118 0.57 -1.63 -6.82
C PHE A 118 0.54 -1.93 -8.32
N PHE A 119 1.66 -2.41 -8.86
CA PHE A 119 1.81 -2.73 -10.28
C PHE A 119 1.55 -4.21 -10.52
N ARG A 120 0.45 -4.54 -11.20
CA ARG A 120 0.04 -5.94 -11.40
C ARG A 120 0.87 -6.55 -12.52
N ASP A 121 1.67 -7.57 -12.21
CA ASP A 121 2.48 -8.29 -13.20
C ASP A 121 3.29 -7.35 -14.12
N PRO A 122 4.36 -6.72 -13.59
CA PRO A 122 5.18 -5.80 -14.37
C PRO A 122 5.66 -6.38 -15.69
N VAL A 123 6.10 -7.64 -15.67
CA VAL A 123 6.69 -8.28 -16.85
C VAL A 123 5.64 -8.36 -17.95
N ALA A 124 4.42 -8.82 -17.63
CA ALA A 124 3.34 -8.87 -18.60
C ALA A 124 3.04 -7.48 -19.19
N ILE A 125 2.90 -6.43 -18.37
CA ILE A 125 2.59 -5.06 -18.85
C ILE A 125 3.69 -4.53 -19.79
N TRP A 126 4.96 -4.75 -19.44
CA TRP A 126 6.09 -4.21 -20.22
C TRP A 126 6.37 -5.01 -21.49
N GLU A 127 6.04 -6.29 -21.51
CA GLU A 127 6.24 -7.21 -22.65
C GLU A 127 5.04 -7.30 -23.59
N VAL A 128 3.89 -6.67 -23.30
CA VAL A 128 2.71 -6.69 -24.16
C VAL A 128 3.06 -6.31 -25.60
N GLU A 129 2.93 -7.29 -26.50
CA GLU A 129 3.08 -7.10 -27.94
C GLU A 129 1.75 -6.79 -28.65
N GLU A 130 0.61 -7.43 -28.35
CA GLU A 130 -0.71 -6.98 -28.88
C GLU A 130 -1.96 -7.74 -28.38
N ASP A 131 -1.89 -8.67 -27.41
CA ASP A 131 -3.02 -9.59 -27.15
C ASP A 131 -3.24 -9.89 -25.64
N VAL A 132 -3.71 -8.89 -24.88
CA VAL A 132 -3.74 -8.96 -23.40
C VAL A 132 -5.09 -8.52 -22.86
N THR A 133 -5.39 -8.98 -21.64
CA THR A 133 -6.62 -8.62 -20.95
C THR A 133 -6.80 -7.11 -20.86
N PHE A 134 -8.04 -6.65 -21.01
CA PHE A 134 -8.44 -5.24 -20.99
C PHE A 134 -7.82 -4.43 -19.83
N ASP A 135 -7.66 -5.04 -18.66
CA ASP A 135 -7.08 -4.39 -17.48
C ASP A 135 -5.58 -4.07 -17.63
N VAL A 136 -4.81 -4.96 -18.26
CA VAL A 136 -3.37 -4.79 -18.51
C VAL A 136 -3.12 -3.75 -19.59
N GLU A 137 -3.89 -3.83 -20.66
CA GLU A 137 -3.82 -2.86 -21.77
C GLU A 137 -4.11 -1.44 -21.26
N ARG A 138 -5.10 -1.30 -20.38
CA ARG A 138 -5.42 -0.02 -19.74
C ARG A 138 -4.26 0.53 -18.92
N GLN A 139 -3.67 -0.27 -18.03
CA GLN A 139 -2.52 0.18 -17.23
C GLN A 139 -1.34 0.57 -18.13
N LEU A 140 -1.14 -0.17 -19.22
CA LEU A 140 -0.15 0.16 -20.24
C LEU A 140 -0.43 1.51 -20.90
N ARG A 141 -1.68 1.84 -21.26
CA ARG A 141 -2.02 3.16 -21.84
C ARG A 141 -1.66 4.31 -20.89
N TYR A 142 -2.03 4.21 -19.61
CA TYR A 142 -1.67 5.23 -18.62
C TYR A 142 -0.17 5.33 -18.40
N LEU A 143 0.51 4.18 -18.33
CA LEU A 143 1.96 4.11 -18.25
C LEU A 143 2.60 4.86 -19.43
N LEU A 144 2.22 4.53 -20.67
CA LEU A 144 2.75 5.15 -21.88
C LEU A 144 2.42 6.65 -21.96
N ALA A 145 1.25 7.06 -21.49
CA ALA A 145 0.86 8.47 -21.41
C ALA A 145 1.75 9.25 -20.44
N MET A 146 2.20 8.63 -19.33
CA MET A 146 3.08 9.27 -18.34
C MET A 146 4.57 9.15 -18.62
N LEU A 147 4.97 8.19 -19.45
CA LEU A 147 6.35 8.06 -19.89
C LEU A 147 6.69 9.18 -20.89
N PRO A 148 7.89 9.80 -20.79
CA PRO A 148 8.38 10.72 -21.81
C PRO A 148 8.34 10.07 -23.19
N SER A 149 7.95 10.82 -24.23
CA SER A 149 7.88 10.32 -25.61
C SER A 149 9.13 9.56 -26.03
N ASP A 150 10.29 10.08 -25.63
CA ASP A 150 11.60 9.57 -26.03
C ASP A 150 11.95 8.24 -25.33
N THR A 151 11.27 7.90 -24.24
CA THR A 151 11.44 6.62 -23.53
C THR A 151 10.55 5.51 -24.11
N ARG A 152 9.50 5.85 -24.85
CA ARG A 152 8.54 4.85 -25.37
C ARG A 152 9.17 3.84 -26.33
N PRO A 153 10.04 4.24 -27.29
CA PRO A 153 10.73 3.27 -28.16
C PRO A 153 11.64 2.32 -27.38
N LEU A 154 12.13 2.78 -26.22
CA LEU A 154 13.04 2.05 -25.35
C LEU A 154 12.28 1.20 -24.31
N ARG A 155 10.94 1.11 -24.35
CA ARG A 155 10.15 0.47 -23.29
C ARG A 155 10.60 -0.97 -22.96
N LYS A 156 11.04 -1.71 -23.97
CA LYS A 156 11.49 -3.11 -23.82
C LYS A 156 12.86 -3.23 -23.13
N GLU A 157 13.55 -2.11 -22.92
CA GLU A 157 14.80 -2.08 -22.18
C GLU A 157 14.55 -2.34 -20.70
N CYS A 158 15.16 -3.40 -20.16
CA CYS A 158 14.99 -3.81 -18.76
C CYS A 158 15.26 -2.70 -17.73
N TRP A 159 16.11 -1.71 -18.08
CA TRP A 159 16.43 -0.60 -17.18
C TRP A 159 15.29 0.42 -17.05
N ILE A 160 14.42 0.56 -18.06
CA ILE A 160 13.25 1.47 -17.98
C ILE A 160 12.23 0.90 -17.02
N MET A 161 11.86 -0.37 -17.19
CA MET A 161 11.00 -1.08 -16.25
C MET A 161 11.59 -1.01 -14.83
N GLY A 162 12.89 -1.32 -14.67
CA GLY A 162 13.55 -1.25 -13.37
C GLY A 162 13.51 0.14 -12.73
N ALA A 163 13.75 1.21 -13.50
CA ALA A 163 13.68 2.58 -12.98
C ALA A 163 12.26 3.01 -12.63
N PHE A 164 11.26 2.56 -13.40
CA PHE A 164 9.86 2.83 -13.14
C PHE A 164 9.40 2.16 -11.85
N LEU A 165 9.68 0.86 -11.69
CA LEU A 165 9.34 0.10 -10.49
C LEU A 165 10.05 0.64 -9.25
N ASP A 166 11.35 0.98 -9.35
CA ASP A 166 12.06 1.68 -8.27
C ASP A 166 11.37 3.01 -7.92
N GLY A 167 10.85 3.74 -8.91
CA GLY A 167 10.02 4.91 -8.69
C GLY A 167 8.76 4.60 -7.86
N MET A 168 8.04 3.53 -8.21
CA MET A 168 6.84 3.10 -7.51
C MET A 168 7.13 2.68 -6.06
N ASP A 169 8.10 1.80 -5.85
CA ASP A 169 8.47 1.26 -4.53
C ASP A 169 8.92 2.39 -3.59
N ASN A 170 9.70 3.34 -4.11
CA ASN A 170 10.10 4.53 -3.37
C ASN A 170 8.89 5.37 -2.95
N GLN A 171 7.87 5.47 -3.80
CA GLN A 171 6.67 6.24 -3.49
C GLN A 171 5.77 5.54 -2.46
N GLN A 172 5.61 4.22 -2.56
CA GLN A 172 4.89 3.42 -1.56
C GLN A 172 5.58 3.49 -0.19
N SER A 173 6.90 3.34 -0.15
CA SER A 173 7.70 3.52 1.07
C SER A 173 7.53 4.92 1.66
N PHE A 174 7.51 5.94 0.80
CA PHE A 174 7.22 7.31 1.20
C PHE A 174 5.81 7.46 1.78
N PHE A 175 4.78 6.84 1.18
CA PHE A 175 3.42 6.85 1.71
C PHE A 175 3.36 6.24 3.11
N SER A 176 3.90 5.03 3.27
CA SER A 176 3.89 4.33 4.55
C SER A 176 4.54 5.18 5.66
N HIS A 177 5.78 5.62 5.44
CA HIS A 177 6.50 6.46 6.39
C HIS A 177 5.77 7.78 6.66
N ARG A 178 5.21 8.43 5.63
CA ARG A 178 4.51 9.71 5.77
C ARG A 178 3.23 9.57 6.58
N LEU A 179 2.43 8.54 6.34
CA LEU A 179 1.12 8.35 6.96
C LEU A 179 1.22 7.84 8.39
N GLN A 180 2.11 6.87 8.67
CA GLN A 180 2.33 6.35 10.03
C GLN A 180 3.22 7.26 10.89
N GLY A 181 4.04 8.11 10.27
CA GLY A 181 4.95 9.01 10.97
C GLY A 181 4.40 10.43 11.11
N PRO A 182 4.97 11.42 10.40
CA PRO A 182 4.73 12.84 10.68
C PRO A 182 3.30 13.31 10.37
N SER A 183 2.53 12.61 9.54
CA SER A 183 1.15 13.01 9.21
C SER A 183 0.12 12.42 10.14
N LEU A 184 0.42 11.33 10.84
CA LEU A 184 -0.54 10.61 11.66
C LEU A 184 -1.30 11.53 12.63
N PRO A 185 -0.65 12.41 13.41
CA PRO A 185 -1.36 13.28 14.36
C PRO A 185 -2.26 14.34 13.71
N ASN A 186 -2.10 14.58 12.40
CA ASN A 186 -2.94 15.51 11.63
C ASN A 186 -4.07 14.79 10.88
N ILE A 187 -3.98 13.46 10.75
CA ILE A 187 -5.01 12.62 10.10
C ILE A 187 -6.02 12.15 11.14
N VAL A 188 -5.53 11.64 12.28
CA VAL A 188 -6.32 10.95 13.31
C VAL A 188 -6.53 11.82 14.54
N GLU A 189 -7.60 11.56 15.29
CA GLU A 189 -7.91 12.31 16.52
C GLU A 189 -7.11 11.82 17.72
N ASP A 190 -6.96 10.50 17.86
CA ASP A 190 -6.15 9.86 18.90
C ASP A 190 -5.10 8.94 18.26
N THR A 191 -3.83 9.18 18.59
CA THR A 191 -2.71 8.37 18.10
C THR A 191 -2.40 7.19 19.02
N LYS A 192 -2.96 7.11 20.23
CA LYS A 192 -2.69 6.01 21.17
C LYS A 192 -3.00 4.63 20.58
N PRO A 193 -4.11 4.42 19.84
CA PRO A 193 -4.39 3.13 19.24
C PRO A 193 -3.34 2.69 18.21
N PHE A 194 -2.58 3.63 17.63
CA PHE A 194 -1.58 3.35 16.59
C PHE A 194 -0.24 2.84 17.14
N THR A 195 -0.09 2.75 18.46
CA THR A 195 1.16 2.32 19.12
C THR A 195 1.52 0.86 18.86
N THR A 196 0.54 -0.02 18.71
CA THR A 196 0.74 -1.46 18.46
C THR A 196 -0.28 -1.98 17.46
N SER A 197 0.08 -3.01 16.68
CA SER A 197 -0.85 -3.67 15.76
C SER A 197 -2.12 -4.13 16.46
N ARG A 198 -1.98 -4.77 17.62
CA ARG A 198 -3.11 -5.25 18.41
C ARG A 198 -4.04 -4.13 18.87
N SER A 199 -3.49 -3.02 19.34
CA SER A 199 -4.31 -1.87 19.75
C SER A 199 -5.02 -1.22 18.56
N ARG A 200 -4.45 -1.23 17.36
CA ARG A 200 -5.15 -0.78 16.14
C ARG A 200 -6.31 -1.69 15.82
N PHE A 201 -6.10 -3.01 15.84
CA PHE A 201 -7.17 -3.98 15.61
C PHE A 201 -8.32 -3.81 16.60
N ASP A 202 -8.03 -3.80 17.91
CA ASP A 202 -9.04 -3.70 18.96
C ASP A 202 -9.85 -2.39 18.85
N ALA A 203 -9.23 -1.30 18.40
CA ALA A 203 -9.90 0.00 18.23
C ALA A 203 -10.66 0.15 16.90
N PHE A 204 -10.16 -0.45 15.82
CA PHE A 204 -10.56 -0.07 14.45
C PHE A 204 -11.03 -1.22 13.57
N ALA A 205 -11.06 -2.48 14.04
CA ALA A 205 -11.49 -3.61 13.20
C ALA A 205 -12.85 -3.35 12.51
N GLY A 206 -13.86 -2.90 13.26
CA GLY A 206 -15.16 -2.56 12.69
C GLY A 206 -15.11 -1.39 11.69
N LEU A 207 -14.28 -0.38 11.99
CA LEU A 207 -14.11 0.82 11.16
C LEU A 207 -13.54 0.48 9.76
N ILE A 208 -12.67 -0.54 9.68
CA ILE A 208 -12.09 -1.04 8.43
C ILE A 208 -12.87 -2.20 7.80
N GLY A 209 -14.09 -2.46 8.27
CA GLY A 209 -15.01 -3.41 7.63
C GLY A 209 -14.82 -4.87 8.05
N HIS A 210 -14.14 -5.15 9.16
CA HIS A 210 -14.06 -6.50 9.74
C HIS A 210 -15.46 -6.99 10.12
N GLN A 211 -15.83 -8.15 9.59
CA GLN A 211 -17.03 -8.89 9.94
C GLN A 211 -16.59 -10.09 10.79
N PRO A 212 -16.98 -10.17 12.07
CA PRO A 212 -16.63 -11.30 12.91
C PRO A 212 -17.25 -12.59 12.36
N ALA A 213 -16.58 -13.71 12.65
CA ALA A 213 -17.13 -15.02 12.31
C ALA A 213 -18.51 -15.20 12.92
N ASN A 214 -19.39 -15.86 12.18
CA ASN A 214 -20.69 -16.33 12.67
C ASN A 214 -20.76 -17.86 12.48
N ASP A 215 -21.88 -18.47 12.89
CA ASP A 215 -22.06 -19.94 12.83
C ASP A 215 -21.91 -20.54 11.41
N SER A 216 -21.98 -19.70 10.36
CA SER A 216 -21.98 -20.10 8.94
C SER A 216 -20.82 -19.57 8.10
N SER A 217 -20.04 -18.60 8.61
CA SER A 217 -18.97 -17.96 7.85
C SER A 217 -17.79 -17.57 8.75
N GLU A 218 -16.59 -17.81 8.24
CA GLU A 218 -15.35 -17.31 8.85
C GLU A 218 -15.34 -15.78 8.92
N ALA A 219 -14.47 -15.22 9.79
CA ALA A 219 -14.27 -13.79 9.85
C ALA A 219 -13.67 -13.29 8.53
N PHE A 220 -14.13 -12.14 8.04
CA PHE A 220 -13.64 -11.58 6.78
C PHE A 220 -13.72 -10.06 6.80
N TYR A 221 -13.02 -9.41 5.85
CA TYR A 221 -13.09 -7.98 5.64
C TYR A 221 -13.96 -7.66 4.43
N SER A 222 -14.95 -6.78 4.61
CA SER A 222 -15.80 -6.33 3.52
C SER A 222 -15.25 -5.03 2.92
N PRO A 223 -14.84 -5.02 1.63
CA PRO A 223 -14.20 -3.86 1.01
C PRO A 223 -15.11 -2.63 0.98
N PHE A 224 -16.44 -2.81 0.90
CA PHE A 224 -17.41 -1.71 0.80
C PHE A 224 -18.18 -1.43 2.09
N LYS A 225 -18.01 -2.24 3.14
CA LYS A 225 -18.68 -2.03 4.45
C LYS A 225 -17.71 -1.51 5.52
N ALA A 226 -16.64 -0.86 5.10
CA ALA A 226 -15.70 -0.17 5.96
C ALA A 226 -16.21 1.26 6.21
N GLU A 227 -16.61 1.55 7.45
CA GLU A 227 -17.13 2.86 7.87
C GLU A 227 -16.15 4.00 7.55
N ILE A 228 -14.84 3.74 7.59
CA ILE A 228 -13.79 4.74 7.26
C ILE A 228 -13.94 5.37 5.86
N LEU A 229 -14.63 4.68 4.94
CA LEU A 229 -14.83 5.15 3.58
C LEU A 229 -15.90 6.24 3.49
N TYR A 230 -16.78 6.35 4.48
CA TYR A 230 -17.98 7.17 4.42
C TYR A 230 -17.81 8.46 5.23
N ASP A 231 -18.43 9.55 4.77
CA ASP A 231 -18.67 10.72 5.60
C ASP A 231 -19.84 10.49 6.57
N VAL A 232 -20.86 9.75 6.13
CA VAL A 232 -22.00 9.29 6.94
C VAL A 232 -22.23 7.80 6.67
N TYR A 233 -22.06 6.96 7.69
CA TYR A 233 -22.30 5.51 7.58
C TYR A 233 -23.52 5.07 8.37
N ASN A 234 -24.47 4.43 7.69
CA ASN A 234 -25.71 3.91 8.28
C ASN A 234 -25.70 2.38 8.47
N GLY A 235 -24.55 1.73 8.28
CA GLY A 235 -24.41 0.27 8.33
C GLY A 235 -24.68 -0.44 7.00
N SER A 236 -24.97 0.30 5.93
CA SER A 236 -25.20 -0.25 4.59
C SER A 236 -24.42 0.50 3.51
N LEU A 237 -24.32 -0.10 2.31
CA LEU A 237 -23.66 0.54 1.17
C LEU A 237 -24.51 1.70 0.67
N ASP A 238 -23.98 2.91 0.84
CA ASP A 238 -24.57 4.15 0.37
C ASP A 238 -23.63 4.83 -0.64
N VAL A 239 -24.00 4.82 -1.92
CA VAL A 239 -23.17 5.34 -3.01
C VAL A 239 -22.99 6.85 -2.96
N ASP A 240 -23.90 7.56 -2.30
CA ASP A 240 -23.81 9.01 -2.17
C ASP A 240 -22.85 9.43 -1.05
N HIS A 241 -22.55 8.53 -0.11
CA HIS A 241 -21.68 8.81 1.04
C HIS A 241 -20.32 8.07 0.98
N ILE A 242 -20.22 6.99 0.22
CA ILE A 242 -18.98 6.24 0.08
C ILE A 242 -17.88 7.07 -0.60
N PHE A 243 -16.64 6.86 -0.15
CA PHE A 243 -15.43 7.58 -0.56
C PHE A 243 -15.40 9.08 -0.23
N LYS A 244 -16.33 9.56 0.61
CA LYS A 244 -16.33 10.95 1.12
C LYS A 244 -15.78 11.07 2.54
N GLY A 245 -15.33 9.97 3.14
CA GLY A 245 -14.76 9.95 4.48
C GLY A 245 -13.69 11.03 4.69
N PRO A 246 -13.79 11.89 5.73
CA PRO A 246 -12.82 12.96 5.98
C PRO A 246 -11.38 12.46 6.09
N VAL A 247 -11.18 11.24 6.60
CA VAL A 247 -9.86 10.60 6.69
C VAL A 247 -9.22 10.42 5.31
N LEU A 248 -9.99 10.10 4.27
CA LEU A 248 -9.48 9.89 2.91
C LEU A 248 -8.90 11.20 2.34
N LEU A 249 -9.65 12.30 2.50
CA LEU A 249 -9.22 13.64 2.09
C LEU A 249 -7.97 14.09 2.85
N LYS A 250 -7.89 13.82 4.16
CA LYS A 250 -6.70 14.10 4.99
C LYS A 250 -5.50 13.31 4.50
N ILE A 251 -5.65 12.00 4.25
CA ILE A 251 -4.60 11.14 3.72
C ILE A 251 -4.08 11.71 2.40
N HIS A 252 -4.96 11.93 1.42
CA HIS A 252 -4.53 12.43 0.12
C HIS A 252 -3.83 13.80 0.23
N ALA A 253 -4.41 14.74 0.99
CA ALA A 253 -3.79 16.03 1.24
C ALA A 253 -2.39 15.88 1.86
N SER A 254 -2.20 14.99 2.84
CA SER A 254 -0.91 14.74 3.47
C SER A 254 0.13 14.19 2.49
N LEU A 255 -0.30 13.36 1.52
CA LEU A 255 0.56 12.82 0.48
C LEU A 255 1.03 13.91 -0.49
N ILE A 256 0.10 14.70 -1.04
CA ILE A 256 0.43 15.67 -2.11
C ILE A 256 0.99 17.02 -1.61
N ARG A 257 0.63 17.43 -0.38
CA ARG A 257 1.00 18.76 0.20
C ARG A 257 1.92 18.68 1.41
N GLY A 258 2.09 17.50 1.99
CA GLY A 258 2.94 17.27 3.17
C GLY A 258 2.18 17.18 4.50
N PRO A 259 2.87 16.89 5.61
CA PRO A 259 2.21 16.36 6.81
C PRO A 259 1.17 17.27 7.47
N ASN A 260 1.39 18.58 7.44
CA ASN A 260 0.51 19.57 8.09
C ASN A 260 -0.68 20.01 7.23
N SER A 261 -0.76 19.54 5.98
CA SER A 261 -1.81 19.97 5.05
C SER A 261 -3.19 19.45 5.46
N ALA A 262 -3.27 18.22 5.98
CA ALA A 262 -4.51 17.64 6.49
C ALA A 262 -5.15 18.54 7.55
N ARG A 263 -4.34 19.02 8.51
CA ARG A 263 -4.82 19.95 9.54
C ARG A 263 -5.27 21.29 8.95
N GLY A 264 -4.45 21.88 8.07
CA GLY A 264 -4.78 23.17 7.44
C GLY A 264 -6.07 23.12 6.60
N LEU A 265 -6.32 22.00 5.92
CA LEU A 265 -7.49 21.78 5.08
C LEU A 265 -8.79 21.88 5.88
N PHE A 266 -8.85 21.19 7.03
CA PHE A 266 -10.07 21.11 7.85
C PHE A 266 -10.22 22.23 8.87
N GLU A 267 -9.15 22.96 9.20
CA GLU A 267 -9.23 24.19 10.00
C GLU A 267 -9.70 25.43 9.18
N GLY A 268 -10.11 25.24 7.91
CA GLY A 268 -10.44 26.35 7.00
C GLY A 268 -9.24 27.23 6.65
N ARG A 269 -8.03 26.75 6.93
CA ARG A 269 -6.76 27.44 6.65
C ARG A 269 -6.08 26.85 5.42
N SER A 270 -6.86 26.31 4.49
CA SER A 270 -6.38 25.75 3.23
C SER A 270 -5.75 26.86 2.39
N LYS A 271 -4.50 27.19 2.69
CA LYS A 271 -3.68 28.08 1.88
C LYS A 271 -3.07 27.24 0.78
N ARG A 272 -3.04 27.77 -0.45
CA ARG A 272 -2.25 27.20 -1.54
C ARG A 272 -0.86 26.85 -1.00
N PRO A 273 -0.35 25.62 -1.25
CA PRO A 273 0.95 25.22 -0.73
C PRO A 273 2.00 26.26 -1.13
N GLN A 274 2.72 26.86 -0.19
CA GLN A 274 3.75 27.84 -0.55
C GLN A 274 5.05 27.14 -0.98
N ALA A 275 5.42 26.06 -0.28
CA ALA A 275 6.61 25.27 -0.56
C ALA A 275 6.48 24.41 -1.84
N LYS A 276 7.63 23.95 -2.36
CA LYS A 276 7.71 22.93 -3.40
C LYS A 276 7.21 21.60 -2.82
N CYS A 277 5.96 21.25 -3.12
CA CYS A 277 5.30 20.00 -2.70
C CYS A 277 4.99 19.12 -3.92
N ILE A 278 4.57 17.87 -3.67
CA ILE A 278 4.25 16.88 -4.71
C ILE A 278 3.20 17.42 -5.69
N GLU A 279 2.16 18.08 -5.18
CA GLU A 279 1.15 18.76 -6.00
C GLU A 279 1.77 19.68 -7.05
N LYS A 280 2.72 20.54 -6.64
CA LYS A 280 3.41 21.46 -7.56
C LYS A 280 4.42 20.76 -8.47
N ILE A 281 5.09 19.71 -7.99
CA ILE A 281 6.13 18.98 -8.74
C ILE A 281 5.51 18.19 -9.91
N TYR A 282 4.28 17.72 -9.73
CA TYR A 282 3.53 16.94 -10.72
C TYR A 282 2.37 17.71 -11.38
N HIS A 283 2.16 18.97 -11.01
CA HIS A 283 1.07 19.80 -11.53
C HIS A 283 -0.31 19.14 -11.33
N ILE A 284 -0.55 18.61 -10.13
CA ILE A 284 -1.84 18.00 -9.76
C ILE A 284 -2.83 19.14 -9.53
N THR A 285 -3.83 19.25 -10.39
CA THR A 285 -4.83 20.33 -10.36
C THR A 285 -6.25 19.82 -10.05
N CYS A 286 -6.47 18.52 -10.14
CA CYS A 286 -7.74 17.86 -9.86
C CYS A 286 -7.48 16.45 -9.30
N THR A 287 -8.52 15.85 -8.76
CA THR A 287 -8.49 14.52 -8.18
C THR A 287 -8.74 13.46 -9.26
N SER A 288 -7.83 12.50 -9.39
CA SER A 288 -8.04 11.32 -10.26
C SER A 288 -8.86 10.23 -9.56
N LEU A 289 -9.45 9.31 -10.32
CA LEU A 289 -10.14 8.15 -9.77
C LEU A 289 -9.18 7.27 -8.95
N GLY A 290 -7.95 7.11 -9.45
CA GLY A 290 -6.90 6.37 -8.76
C GLY A 290 -6.50 7.04 -7.45
N ALA A 291 -6.45 8.37 -7.38
CA ALA A 291 -6.18 9.08 -6.14
C ALA A 291 -7.21 8.80 -5.04
N ILE A 292 -8.51 8.75 -5.40
CA ILE A 292 -9.60 8.41 -4.46
C ILE A 292 -9.47 6.95 -3.99
N ALA A 293 -9.30 6.02 -4.93
CA ALA A 293 -9.16 4.60 -4.62
C ALA A 293 -7.89 4.30 -3.81
N ASN A 294 -6.79 4.99 -4.10
CA ASN A 294 -5.54 4.92 -3.34
C ASN A 294 -5.75 5.41 -1.91
N ALA A 295 -6.39 6.57 -1.72
CA ALA A 295 -6.67 7.10 -0.40
C ALA A 295 -7.56 6.15 0.41
N ALA A 296 -8.56 5.53 -0.21
CA ALA A 296 -9.42 4.52 0.40
C ALA A 296 -8.63 3.27 0.85
N ALA A 297 -7.84 2.68 -0.04
CA ALA A 297 -7.02 1.51 0.29
C ALA A 297 -5.98 1.83 1.38
N LEU A 298 -5.33 2.99 1.30
CA LEU A 298 -4.37 3.47 2.30
C LEU A 298 -5.02 3.77 3.65
N ALA A 299 -6.28 4.21 3.68
CA ALA A 299 -7.00 4.42 4.93
C ALA A 299 -7.28 3.11 5.65
N ILE A 300 -7.75 2.09 4.91
CA ILE A 300 -7.95 0.74 5.44
C ILE A 300 -6.63 0.19 5.97
N TRP A 301 -5.56 0.28 5.17
CA TRP A 301 -4.22 -0.15 5.59
C TRP A 301 -3.75 0.59 6.85
N LEU A 302 -3.83 1.92 6.88
CA LEU A 302 -3.33 2.74 8.00
C LEU A 302 -3.99 2.37 9.32
N TYR A 303 -5.28 2.05 9.29
CA TYR A 303 -6.08 1.68 10.46
C TYR A 303 -6.10 0.17 10.74
N SER A 304 -5.53 -0.64 9.85
CA SER A 304 -5.35 -2.08 10.04
C SER A 304 -4.25 -2.38 11.07
N PRO A 305 -4.21 -3.60 11.62
CA PRO A 305 -3.05 -4.06 12.37
C PRO A 305 -1.80 -4.27 11.51
N ASP A 306 -1.88 -4.31 10.17
CA ASP A 306 -0.71 -4.53 9.32
C ASP A 306 0.36 -3.44 9.52
N THR A 307 1.63 -3.83 9.52
CA THR A 307 2.75 -2.92 9.77
C THR A 307 3.39 -2.41 8.49
N GLN A 308 3.33 -3.19 7.41
CA GLN A 308 3.92 -2.87 6.12
C GLN A 308 2.85 -2.62 5.06
N LEU A 309 3.13 -1.70 4.14
CA LEU A 309 2.27 -1.45 2.99
C LEU A 309 2.68 -2.40 1.86
N VAL A 310 2.04 -3.55 1.82
CA VAL A 310 2.23 -4.61 0.83
C VAL A 310 0.89 -4.94 0.16
N GLU A 311 0.91 -5.72 -0.93
CA GLU A 311 -0.31 -6.03 -1.71
C GLU A 311 -1.38 -6.74 -0.87
N CYS A 312 -0.97 -7.72 -0.06
CA CYS A 312 -1.82 -8.45 0.85
C CYS A 312 -1.27 -8.33 2.27
N GLY A 313 -2.07 -7.86 3.22
CA GLY A 313 -1.65 -7.67 4.60
C GLY A 313 -1.27 -8.98 5.29
N ASP A 314 -0.10 -9.03 5.90
CA ASP A 314 0.42 -10.23 6.57
C ASP A 314 -0.39 -10.61 7.83
N GLU A 315 -0.93 -9.62 8.56
CA GLU A 315 -1.70 -9.86 9.78
C GLU A 315 -3.20 -9.99 9.48
N THR A 316 -3.75 -9.18 8.57
CA THR A 316 -5.18 -9.17 8.27
C THR A 316 -5.62 -10.09 7.13
N GLY A 317 -4.71 -10.44 6.22
CA GLY A 317 -5.04 -11.07 4.94
C GLY A 317 -5.83 -10.17 3.99
N ILE A 318 -5.92 -8.85 4.24
CA ILE A 318 -6.60 -7.92 3.34
C ILE A 318 -5.76 -7.75 2.07
N ASP A 319 -6.34 -8.09 0.93
CA ASP A 319 -5.77 -7.80 -0.39
C ASP A 319 -6.05 -6.33 -0.76
N TYR A 320 -5.13 -5.44 -0.39
CA TYR A 320 -5.20 -4.01 -0.63
C TYR A 320 -5.21 -3.66 -2.11
N GLN A 321 -4.50 -4.43 -2.94
CA GLN A 321 -4.52 -4.25 -4.39
C GLN A 321 -5.90 -4.57 -4.96
N LYS A 322 -6.53 -5.65 -4.50
CA LYS A 322 -7.90 -6.00 -4.90
C LYS A 322 -8.91 -4.95 -4.42
N CYS A 323 -8.77 -4.44 -3.19
CA CYS A 323 -9.59 -3.33 -2.70
C CYS A 323 -9.46 -2.11 -3.63
N TYR A 324 -8.23 -1.71 -3.94
CA TYR A 324 -7.93 -0.61 -4.88
C TYR A 324 -8.64 -0.82 -6.24
N VAL A 325 -8.44 -1.99 -6.86
CA VAL A 325 -9.04 -2.33 -8.16
C VAL A 325 -10.57 -2.28 -8.10
N GLN A 326 -11.16 -2.80 -7.02
CA GLN A 326 -12.61 -2.77 -6.83
C GLN A 326 -13.14 -1.33 -6.71
N TYR A 327 -12.47 -0.47 -5.95
CA TYR A 327 -12.88 0.93 -5.77
C TYR A 327 -12.82 1.70 -7.08
N VAL A 328 -11.67 1.69 -7.77
CA VAL A 328 -11.52 2.43 -9.02
C VAL A 328 -12.48 1.92 -10.11
N THR A 329 -12.73 0.61 -10.14
CA THR A 329 -13.69 0.00 -11.08
C THR A 329 -15.12 0.47 -10.81
N GLN A 330 -15.56 0.53 -9.56
CA GLN A 330 -16.91 1.00 -9.24
C GLN A 330 -17.10 2.48 -9.56
N ILE A 331 -16.15 3.35 -9.20
CA ILE A 331 -16.22 4.78 -9.50
C ILE A 331 -16.30 5.00 -11.01
N ARG A 332 -15.43 4.32 -11.76
CA ARG A 332 -15.40 4.40 -13.23
C ARG A 332 -16.67 3.88 -13.87
N LYS A 333 -17.21 2.76 -13.38
CA LYS A 333 -18.51 2.25 -13.85
C LYS A 333 -19.62 3.28 -13.62
N GLY A 334 -19.62 3.96 -12.47
CA GLY A 334 -20.53 5.06 -12.20
C GLY A 334 -20.41 6.20 -13.23
N LEU A 335 -19.19 6.63 -13.54
CA LEU A 335 -18.94 7.68 -14.54
C LEU A 335 -19.37 7.29 -15.96
N ARG A 336 -19.01 6.08 -16.42
CA ARG A 336 -19.42 5.57 -17.74
C ARG A 336 -20.94 5.44 -17.89
N GLN A 337 -21.64 5.24 -16.79
CA GLN A 337 -23.10 5.15 -16.76
C GLN A 337 -23.77 6.49 -16.40
N GLU A 338 -23.01 7.59 -16.46
CA GLU A 338 -23.44 8.95 -16.16
C GLU A 338 -24.17 9.07 -14.81
N LYS A 339 -23.75 8.29 -13.81
CA LYS A 339 -24.37 8.30 -12.49
C LYS A 339 -23.96 9.57 -11.75
N GLU A 340 -24.96 10.30 -11.28
CA GLU A 340 -24.77 11.58 -10.60
C GLU A 340 -23.84 11.48 -9.37
N TRP A 341 -23.97 10.40 -8.59
CA TRP A 341 -23.14 10.17 -7.41
C TRP A 341 -21.63 10.18 -7.72
N ALA A 342 -21.22 9.62 -8.87
CA ALA A 342 -19.81 9.49 -9.25
C ALA A 342 -19.23 10.84 -9.70
N THR A 343 -20.00 11.61 -10.45
CA THR A 343 -19.63 13.00 -10.83
C THR A 343 -19.60 13.91 -9.59
N ASN A 344 -20.57 13.76 -8.69
CA ASN A 344 -20.64 14.51 -7.44
C ASN A 344 -19.49 14.14 -6.49
N LEU A 345 -19.02 12.89 -6.51
CA LEU A 345 -17.83 12.47 -5.77
C LEU A 345 -16.57 13.22 -6.22
N LEU A 346 -16.29 13.30 -7.52
CA LEU A 346 -15.15 14.06 -8.05
C LEU A 346 -15.25 15.55 -7.70
N LYS A 347 -16.42 16.16 -7.94
CA LYS A 347 -16.68 17.56 -7.57
C LYS A 347 -16.48 17.80 -6.08
N HIS A 348 -16.90 16.86 -5.23
CA HIS A 348 -16.73 16.96 -3.78
C HIS A 348 -15.24 17.00 -3.40
N TRP A 349 -14.45 16.05 -3.90
CA TRP A 349 -13.01 16.01 -3.67
C TRP A 349 -12.30 17.26 -4.18
N ASP A 350 -12.60 17.70 -5.39
CA ASP A 350 -11.98 18.90 -5.99
C ASP A 350 -12.38 20.19 -5.27
N SER A 351 -13.63 20.31 -4.82
CA SER A 351 -14.07 21.49 -4.07
C SER A 351 -13.33 21.67 -2.74
N ILE A 352 -12.87 20.57 -2.14
CA ILE A 352 -12.15 20.57 -0.87
C ILE A 352 -10.65 20.70 -1.12
N LEU A 353 -10.09 19.82 -1.97
CA LEU A 353 -8.67 19.76 -2.20
C LEU A 353 -8.21 20.89 -3.11
N PHE A 354 -8.90 21.16 -4.21
CA PHE A 354 -8.48 22.12 -5.23
C PHE A 354 -9.48 23.29 -5.39
N PRO A 355 -9.84 24.03 -4.32
CA PRO A 355 -10.85 25.10 -4.38
C PRO A 355 -10.48 26.30 -5.26
N HIS A 356 -9.28 26.27 -5.85
CA HIS A 356 -8.75 27.34 -6.68
C HIS A 356 -8.25 26.86 -8.04
N SER A 357 -8.50 25.59 -8.42
CA SER A 357 -8.38 25.19 -9.82
C SER A 357 -9.60 25.73 -10.54
N GLU A 358 -9.39 26.53 -11.59
CA GLU A 358 -10.49 26.95 -12.47
C GLU A 358 -11.11 25.67 -13.07
N ASP A 359 -12.41 25.44 -12.82
CA ASP A 359 -13.20 24.24 -13.15
C ASP A 359 -12.64 23.43 -14.34
N THR A 360 -11.80 22.43 -14.04
CA THR A 360 -11.11 21.63 -15.07
C THR A 360 -11.70 20.21 -15.20
N LEU A 361 -12.92 20.00 -14.72
CA LEU A 361 -13.56 18.67 -14.76
C LEU A 361 -14.17 18.31 -16.13
N ALA A 362 -14.33 19.25 -17.07
CA ALA A 362 -15.08 18.98 -18.30
C ALA A 362 -14.24 18.44 -19.49
N PRO A 363 -13.07 19.00 -19.88
CA PRO A 363 -12.52 18.66 -21.19
C PRO A 363 -11.68 17.37 -21.22
N SER A 364 -10.89 17.12 -20.18
CA SER A 364 -9.87 16.04 -20.19
C SER A 364 -10.47 14.64 -19.94
N LEU A 365 -11.46 14.54 -19.04
CA LEU A 365 -12.13 13.27 -18.73
C LEU A 365 -13.15 12.88 -19.81
N ALA A 366 -13.87 13.85 -20.39
CA ALA A 366 -14.79 13.61 -21.50
C ALA A 366 -14.04 13.18 -22.77
N ALA A 367 -12.95 13.86 -23.13
CA ALA A 367 -12.16 13.49 -24.31
C ALA A 367 -11.53 12.09 -24.19
N ASN A 368 -11.11 11.69 -22.99
CA ASN A 368 -10.60 10.34 -22.76
C ASN A 368 -11.72 9.28 -22.71
N ALA A 369 -12.91 9.64 -22.23
CA ALA A 369 -14.07 8.74 -22.20
C ALA A 369 -14.69 8.55 -23.58
N GLU A 370 -14.80 9.61 -24.39
CA GLU A 370 -15.26 9.57 -25.79
C GLU A 370 -14.28 8.77 -26.65
N ALA A 371 -12.97 8.98 -26.51
CA ALA A 371 -11.97 8.17 -27.22
C ALA A 371 -11.99 6.69 -26.79
N GLU A 372 -12.30 6.39 -25.51
CA GLU A 372 -12.48 5.02 -25.01
C GLU A 372 -13.80 4.40 -25.54
N GLU A 373 -14.86 5.21 -25.76
CA GLU A 373 -16.15 4.78 -26.31
C GLU A 373 -16.08 4.48 -27.81
N ASP A 374 -15.44 5.35 -28.61
CA ASP A 374 -15.21 5.13 -30.04
C ASP A 374 -14.43 3.83 -30.29
N GLU A 375 -13.41 3.56 -29.49
CA GLU A 375 -12.55 2.38 -29.61
C GLU A 375 -13.25 1.09 -29.14
N ILE A 376 -14.10 1.17 -28.10
CA ILE A 376 -14.92 0.03 -27.65
C ILE A 376 -16.00 -0.31 -28.68
N ASN A 377 -16.65 0.69 -29.26
CA ASN A 377 -17.64 0.49 -30.31
C ASN A 377 -16.99 -0.10 -31.57
N GLU A 378 -15.80 0.38 -31.95
CA GLU A 378 -15.02 -0.17 -33.07
C GLU A 378 -14.61 -1.64 -32.80
N ALA A 379 -14.18 -1.96 -31.58
CA ALA A 379 -13.85 -3.34 -31.20
C ALA A 379 -15.10 -4.25 -31.20
N GLN A 380 -16.24 -3.79 -30.68
CA GLN A 380 -17.48 -4.55 -30.69
C GLN A 380 -17.99 -4.79 -32.12
N ASP A 381 -17.96 -3.79 -32.98
CA ASP A 381 -18.29 -3.92 -34.41
C ASP A 381 -17.35 -4.90 -35.12
N ALA A 382 -16.06 -4.91 -34.80
CA ALA A 382 -15.10 -5.88 -35.35
C ALA A 382 -15.40 -7.33 -34.91
N PHE A 383 -15.83 -7.53 -33.66
CA PHE A 383 -16.20 -8.86 -33.16
C PHE A 383 -17.55 -9.36 -33.72
N GLU A 384 -18.54 -8.48 -33.89
CA GLU A 384 -19.85 -8.84 -34.44
C GLU A 384 -19.79 -9.14 -35.95
N ASN A 385 -18.86 -8.51 -36.67
CA ASN A 385 -18.70 -8.67 -38.12
C ASN A 385 -17.57 -9.64 -38.52
N ALA A 386 -16.92 -10.30 -37.57
CA ALA A 386 -15.88 -11.28 -37.85
C ALA A 386 -16.47 -12.48 -38.63
N PRO A 387 -15.91 -12.86 -39.79
CA PRO A 387 -16.44 -13.96 -40.58
C PRO A 387 -16.35 -15.27 -39.79
N THR A 388 -17.50 -15.90 -39.55
CA THR A 388 -17.56 -17.24 -38.96
C THR A 388 -16.93 -18.20 -39.95
N THR A 389 -15.71 -18.64 -39.63
CA THR A 389 -15.05 -19.72 -40.35
C THR A 389 -15.81 -21.00 -40.01
N SER A 390 -16.74 -21.39 -40.89
CA SER A 390 -17.31 -22.73 -40.87
C SER A 390 -16.18 -23.70 -41.13
N VAL A 391 -15.74 -24.39 -40.09
CA VAL A 391 -14.85 -25.54 -40.20
C VAL A 391 -15.69 -26.68 -40.78
N ASP A 392 -15.55 -26.90 -42.08
CA ASP A 392 -16.00 -28.13 -42.76
C ASP A 392 -14.98 -29.26 -42.57
#